data_AF-A0A7X3QJ22-F1
#
_entry.id   AF-A0A7X3QJ22-F1
#
_cell.length_a   1.000
_cell.length_b   1.000
_cell.length_c   1.000
_cell.angle_alpha   90.00
_cell.angle_beta   90.00
_cell.angle_gamma   90.00
#
_symmetry.space_group_name_H-M   'P 1'
#
loop_
_entity.id
_entity.type
_entity.pdbx_description
1 polymer ?
#
loop_
_entity_poly.entity_id
_entity_poly.type
_entity_poly.pdbx_seq_one_letter_code
_entity_poly.pdbx_strand_id
1 'polypeptide(L)'
;DFDAQLGALSTGAARLQALAARYGSDELARWMAALTDYAERLTRAALAEVPDGDYAAEDVMEGAGGTLLPICARVSITGGEVTVDFTGSAEEQAASINAVAAVTRSAVAYCVRCLLPPDAPSNSGVFRPIEVVLPEGSIVNARPQRAVSAGNVETSQRVTDVVLAAFAEALPERIPAASAGTMSNFTFGGTRPGGEPFAYYETVPGGAGAGPDGDGESGVQTHMTNTANTPAESIENAFPVRVRRFELRDGSGGNGRHRGGDGVVREIEFLVDADVSLIGDRRAVGPPGTQGGEAAEHGENTLIRANGEREALAGQQQLRVGAGERVEVQTPGGGGWGKDAHD
;
A
#
# COMPACT_ATOMS: atom_id res chain seq x y z
N ASP A 1 -4.95 -2.79 22.64
CA ASP A 1 -5.69 -2.91 21.36
C ASP A 1 -7.09 -3.48 21.51
N PHE A 2 -7.27 -4.69 22.07
CA PHE A 2 -8.62 -5.27 22.24
C PHE A 2 -9.59 -4.37 23.00
N ASP A 3 -9.16 -3.74 24.11
CA ASP A 3 -10.00 -2.81 24.87
C ASP A 3 -10.42 -1.59 24.05
N ALA A 4 -9.54 -1.07 23.20
CA ALA A 4 -9.85 0.04 22.31
C ALA A 4 -10.88 -0.37 21.24
N GLN A 5 -10.73 -1.55 20.65
CA GLN A 5 -11.71 -2.11 19.71
C GLN A 5 -13.08 -2.32 20.38
N LEU A 6 -13.11 -2.89 21.58
CA LEU A 6 -14.33 -3.05 22.37
C LEU A 6 -14.99 -1.70 22.70
N GLY A 7 -14.18 -0.70 23.07
CA GLY A 7 -14.66 0.66 23.33
C GLY A 7 -15.28 1.31 22.10
N ALA A 8 -14.66 1.15 20.93
CA ALA A 8 -15.19 1.65 19.66
C ALA A 8 -16.52 0.98 19.29
N LEU A 9 -16.59 -0.36 19.37
CA LEU A 9 -17.82 -1.12 19.10
C LEU A 9 -18.95 -0.73 20.07
N SER A 10 -18.64 -0.60 21.36
CA SER A 10 -19.60 -0.20 22.39
C SER A 10 -20.17 1.19 22.11
N THR A 11 -19.30 2.14 21.73
CA THR A 11 -19.72 3.49 21.35
C THR A 11 -20.60 3.45 20.09
N GLY A 12 -20.21 2.70 19.06
CA GLY A 12 -20.98 2.53 17.83
C GLY A 12 -22.38 1.97 18.09
N ALA A 13 -22.47 0.91 18.89
CA ALA A 13 -23.74 0.29 19.27
C ALA A 13 -24.66 1.28 20.02
N ALA A 14 -24.12 2.00 21.01
CA ALA A 14 -24.90 2.99 21.77
C ALA A 14 -25.44 4.13 20.88
N ARG A 15 -24.63 4.63 19.94
CA ARG A 15 -25.05 5.68 19.00
C ARG A 15 -26.12 5.17 18.02
N LEU A 16 -25.99 3.94 17.54
CA LEU A 16 -26.98 3.31 16.67
C LEU A 16 -28.33 3.13 17.38
N GLN A 17 -28.30 2.66 18.63
CA GLN A 17 -29.50 2.52 19.47
C GLN A 17 -30.17 3.87 19.73
N ALA A 18 -29.40 4.93 19.98
CA ALA A 18 -29.93 6.27 20.16
C ALA A 18 -30.64 6.80 18.89
N LEU A 19 -30.10 6.52 17.70
CA LEU A 19 -30.76 6.84 16.43
C LEU A 19 -32.06 6.04 16.27
N ALA A 20 -32.03 4.73 16.55
CA ALA A 20 -33.20 3.87 16.45
C ALA A 20 -34.31 4.30 17.42
N ALA A 21 -33.96 4.69 18.65
CA ALA A 21 -34.92 5.20 19.62
C ALA A 21 -35.56 6.53 19.20
N ARG A 22 -34.81 7.40 18.50
CA ARG A 22 -35.28 8.71 18.05
C ARG A 22 -36.16 8.64 16.80
N TYR A 23 -35.80 7.78 15.85
CA TYR A 23 -36.40 7.77 14.51
C TYR A 23 -37.19 6.50 14.18
N GLY A 24 -37.08 5.46 15.01
CA GLY A 24 -37.61 4.13 14.72
C GLY A 24 -36.58 3.25 14.01
N SER A 25 -36.54 1.96 14.34
CA SER A 25 -35.61 0.99 13.75
C SER A 25 -35.83 0.81 12.25
N ASP A 26 -37.08 0.76 11.82
CA ASP A 26 -37.44 0.45 10.43
C ASP A 26 -37.05 1.61 9.50
N GLU A 27 -37.28 2.83 9.96
CA GLU A 27 -36.91 4.04 9.22
C GLU A 27 -35.37 4.21 9.16
N LEU A 28 -34.68 3.92 10.26
CA LEU A 28 -33.21 3.92 10.29
C LEU A 28 -32.62 2.89 9.30
N ALA A 29 -33.16 1.67 9.29
CA ALA A 29 -32.74 0.62 8.35
C ALA A 29 -32.99 1.04 6.89
N ARG A 30 -34.12 1.70 6.61
CA ARG A 30 -34.44 2.24 5.29
C ARG A 30 -33.42 3.30 4.84
N TRP A 31 -32.99 4.19 5.74
CA TRP A 31 -31.95 5.19 5.43
C TRP A 31 -30.58 4.57 5.19
N MET A 32 -30.19 3.55 5.96
CA MET A 32 -28.95 2.81 5.72
C MET A 32 -28.94 2.17 4.34
N ALA A 33 -30.03 1.48 3.97
CA ALA A 33 -30.17 0.91 2.64
C ALA A 33 -30.10 1.98 1.54
N ALA A 34 -30.81 3.11 1.71
CA ALA A 34 -30.78 4.21 0.76
C ALA A 34 -29.38 4.82 0.60
N LEU A 35 -28.57 4.87 1.65
CA LEU A 35 -27.18 5.33 1.60
C LEU A 35 -26.28 4.36 0.84
N THR A 36 -26.52 3.05 0.99
CA THR A 36 -25.84 2.01 0.19
C THR A 36 -26.22 2.11 -1.29
N ASP A 37 -27.51 2.24 -1.59
CA ASP A 37 -27.98 2.39 -2.97
C ASP A 37 -27.47 3.70 -3.60
N TYR A 38 -27.30 4.75 -2.81
CA TYR A 38 -26.72 6.01 -3.28
C TYR A 38 -25.24 5.86 -3.66
N ALA A 39 -24.45 5.16 -2.84
CA ALA A 39 -23.06 4.88 -3.16
C ALA A 39 -22.95 4.08 -4.47
N GLU A 40 -23.80 3.06 -4.68
CA GLU A 40 -23.85 2.32 -5.94
C GLU A 40 -24.14 3.23 -7.14
N ARG A 41 -25.14 4.12 -7.05
CA ARG A 41 -25.47 5.06 -8.14
C ARG A 41 -24.30 5.99 -8.46
N LEU A 42 -23.60 6.49 -7.45
CA LEU A 42 -22.41 7.34 -7.65
C LEU A 42 -21.29 6.54 -8.33
N THR A 43 -21.05 5.30 -7.91
CA THR A 43 -20.02 4.46 -8.54
C THR A 43 -20.33 4.18 -10.00
N ARG A 44 -21.57 3.78 -10.32
CA ARG A 44 -22.00 3.54 -11.71
C ARG A 44 -21.88 4.80 -12.58
N ALA A 45 -22.23 5.96 -12.03
CA ALA A 45 -22.07 7.23 -12.72
C ALA A 45 -20.61 7.57 -13.02
N ALA A 46 -19.71 7.39 -12.04
CA ALA A 46 -18.28 7.61 -12.22
C ALA A 46 -17.67 6.63 -13.24
N LEU A 47 -18.08 5.36 -13.22
CA LEU A 47 -17.63 4.37 -14.20
C LEU A 47 -18.14 4.66 -15.61
N ALA A 48 -19.33 5.25 -15.77
CA ALA A 48 -19.87 5.65 -17.07
C ALA A 48 -19.14 6.84 -17.70
N GLU A 49 -18.33 7.59 -16.94
CA GLU A 49 -17.43 8.62 -17.47
C GLU A 49 -16.14 8.03 -18.03
N VAL A 50 -15.82 6.78 -17.68
CA VAL A 50 -14.67 6.08 -18.25
C VAL A 50 -15.09 5.49 -19.60
N PRO A 51 -14.28 5.65 -20.67
CA PRO A 51 -14.63 5.09 -21.96
C PRO A 51 -14.82 3.56 -21.86
N ASP A 52 -15.89 3.05 -22.48
CA ASP A 52 -16.08 1.61 -22.60
C ASP A 52 -14.93 1.00 -23.40
N GLY A 53 -14.37 -0.11 -22.91
CA GLY A 53 -13.20 -0.73 -23.51
C GLY A 53 -12.53 -1.75 -22.59
N ASP A 54 -11.48 -2.37 -23.14
CA ASP A 54 -10.59 -3.27 -22.43
C ASP A 54 -9.22 -2.62 -22.29
N TYR A 55 -8.74 -2.52 -21.06
CA TYR A 55 -7.45 -1.96 -20.69
C TYR A 55 -6.65 -3.01 -19.93
N ALA A 56 -5.32 -2.98 -20.04
CA ALA A 56 -4.50 -3.98 -19.38
C ALA A 56 -3.20 -3.39 -18.86
N ALA A 57 -2.77 -3.86 -17.70
CA ALA A 57 -1.46 -3.56 -17.17
C ALA A 57 -0.87 -4.80 -16.48
N GLU A 58 0.45 -4.82 -16.45
CA GLU A 58 1.24 -5.84 -15.77
C GLU A 58 2.38 -5.16 -15.00
N ASP A 59 2.67 -5.69 -13.83
CA ASP A 59 3.83 -5.33 -13.03
C ASP A 59 4.28 -6.55 -12.22
N VAL A 60 5.38 -6.45 -11.48
CA VAL A 60 6.04 -7.60 -10.85
C VAL A 60 6.21 -7.45 -9.34
N MET A 61 5.86 -8.50 -8.60
CA MET A 61 6.25 -8.66 -7.19
C MET A 61 7.63 -9.32 -7.09
N GLU A 62 8.41 -8.94 -6.10
CA GLU A 62 9.71 -9.54 -5.82
C GLU A 62 9.55 -10.77 -4.92
N GLY A 63 9.81 -11.94 -5.48
CA GLY A 63 9.74 -13.24 -4.82
C GLY A 63 11.08 -13.73 -4.27
N ALA A 64 11.05 -14.93 -3.68
CA ALA A 64 12.23 -15.55 -3.11
C ALA A 64 13.35 -15.73 -4.16
N GLY A 65 14.60 -15.49 -3.74
CA GLY A 65 15.77 -15.64 -4.61
C GLY A 65 15.84 -14.62 -5.76
N GLY A 66 15.09 -13.51 -5.68
CA GLY A 66 15.07 -12.48 -6.72
C GLY A 66 14.19 -12.83 -7.92
N THR A 67 13.26 -13.78 -7.76
CA THR A 67 12.27 -14.08 -8.80
C THR A 67 11.31 -12.92 -8.98
N LEU A 68 10.97 -12.59 -10.23
CA LEU A 68 9.94 -11.59 -10.51
C LEU A 68 8.64 -12.30 -10.83
N LEU A 69 7.60 -11.99 -10.06
CA LEU A 69 6.31 -12.66 -10.08
C LEU A 69 5.27 -11.74 -10.71
N PRO A 70 4.73 -12.06 -11.89
CA PRO A 70 3.79 -11.18 -12.57
C PRO A 70 2.49 -11.01 -11.78
N ILE A 71 2.00 -9.78 -11.74
CA ILE A 71 0.64 -9.39 -11.35
C ILE A 71 0.02 -8.75 -12.57
N CYS A 72 -1.01 -9.38 -13.13
CA CYS A 72 -1.69 -8.92 -14.33
C CYS A 72 -3.08 -8.41 -13.95
N ALA A 73 -3.52 -7.30 -14.54
CA ALA A 73 -4.90 -6.83 -14.44
C ALA A 73 -5.42 -6.48 -15.84
N ARG A 74 -6.55 -7.09 -16.22
CA ARG A 74 -7.38 -6.65 -17.34
C ARG A 74 -8.63 -5.97 -16.79
N VAL A 75 -8.86 -4.73 -17.16
CA VAL A 75 -10.01 -3.92 -16.75
C VAL A 75 -10.93 -3.75 -17.94
N SER A 76 -12.11 -4.37 -17.87
CA SER A 76 -13.17 -4.26 -18.88
C SER A 76 -14.26 -3.35 -18.35
N ILE A 77 -14.59 -2.28 -19.08
CA ILE A 77 -15.60 -1.30 -18.71
C ILE A 77 -16.75 -1.37 -19.72
N THR A 78 -17.97 -1.50 -19.23
CA THR A 78 -19.18 -1.52 -20.07
C THR A 78 -20.35 -0.96 -19.30
N GLY A 79 -20.93 0.14 -19.79
CA GLY A 79 -22.22 0.65 -19.32
C GLY A 79 -22.25 1.01 -17.83
N GLY A 80 -21.14 1.51 -17.28
CA GLY A 80 -21.03 1.89 -15.86
C GLY A 80 -20.79 0.71 -14.91
N GLU A 81 -20.38 -0.45 -15.44
CA GLU A 81 -19.88 -1.61 -14.70
C GLU A 81 -18.42 -1.86 -15.07
N VAL A 82 -17.67 -2.44 -14.13
CA VAL A 82 -16.27 -2.79 -14.33
C VAL A 82 -16.00 -4.23 -13.92
N THR A 83 -15.30 -4.96 -14.78
CA THR A 83 -14.75 -6.28 -14.47
C THR A 83 -13.23 -6.19 -14.45
N VAL A 84 -12.62 -6.60 -13.33
CA VAL A 84 -11.17 -6.67 -13.18
C VAL A 84 -10.74 -8.13 -13.10
N ASP A 85 -10.02 -8.59 -14.12
CA ASP A 85 -9.55 -9.96 -14.28
C ASP A 85 -8.05 -10.08 -14.02
N PHE A 86 -7.69 -10.87 -13.01
CA PHE A 86 -6.31 -11.13 -12.62
C PHE A 86 -5.70 -12.40 -13.23
N THR A 87 -6.38 -13.03 -14.19
CA THR A 87 -5.84 -14.15 -14.95
C THR A 87 -4.50 -13.78 -15.61
N GLY A 88 -3.48 -14.62 -15.38
CA GLY A 88 -2.09 -14.36 -15.77
C GLY A 88 -1.17 -14.02 -14.61
N SER A 89 -1.72 -13.62 -13.46
CA SER A 89 -0.93 -13.41 -12.23
C SER A 89 -0.27 -14.70 -11.75
N ALA A 90 0.89 -14.56 -11.09
CA ALA A 90 1.70 -15.66 -10.59
C ALA A 90 0.92 -16.63 -9.68
N GLU A 91 1.39 -17.88 -9.62
CA GLU A 91 0.90 -18.84 -8.63
C GLU A 91 1.21 -18.38 -7.20
N GLU A 92 0.42 -18.89 -6.25
CA GLU A 92 0.67 -18.68 -4.82
C GLU A 92 2.09 -19.14 -4.42
N GLN A 93 2.72 -18.37 -3.54
CA GLN A 93 4.10 -18.53 -3.12
C GLN A 93 4.19 -19.24 -1.76
N ALA A 94 5.35 -19.83 -1.47
CA ALA A 94 5.62 -20.36 -0.13
C ALA A 94 5.83 -19.24 0.91
N ALA A 95 6.32 -18.07 0.47
CA ALA A 95 6.52 -16.88 1.29
C ALA A 95 5.18 -16.20 1.65
N SER A 96 5.23 -15.20 2.53
CA SER A 96 4.02 -14.56 3.06
C SER A 96 3.37 -13.49 2.16
N ILE A 97 3.92 -13.27 0.96
CA ILE A 97 3.45 -12.27 -0.02
C ILE A 97 2.10 -12.60 -0.64
N ASN A 98 1.50 -13.75 -0.35
CA ASN A 98 0.19 -14.06 -0.90
C ASN A 98 -0.91 -13.17 -0.33
N ALA A 99 -1.85 -12.74 -1.18
CA ALA A 99 -3.08 -12.08 -0.76
C ALA A 99 -4.26 -13.07 -0.75
N VAL A 100 -5.13 -12.90 0.24
CA VAL A 100 -6.47 -13.52 0.22
C VAL A 100 -7.39 -12.72 -0.70
N ALA A 101 -8.40 -13.36 -1.27
CA ALA A 101 -9.33 -12.70 -2.20
C ALA A 101 -9.94 -11.38 -1.66
N ALA A 102 -10.21 -11.31 -0.36
CA ALA A 102 -10.76 -10.11 0.27
C ALA A 102 -9.83 -8.90 0.18
N VAL A 103 -8.51 -9.11 0.29
CA VAL A 103 -7.50 -8.04 0.13
C VAL A 103 -7.51 -7.54 -1.30
N THR A 104 -7.45 -8.43 -2.28
CA THR A 104 -7.44 -8.07 -3.71
C THR A 104 -8.73 -7.34 -4.11
N ARG A 105 -9.90 -7.83 -3.67
CA ARG A 105 -11.19 -7.14 -3.91
C ARG A 105 -11.23 -5.76 -3.29
N SER A 106 -10.64 -5.57 -2.11
CA SER A 106 -10.60 -4.27 -1.43
C SER A 106 -9.67 -3.29 -2.16
N ALA A 107 -8.52 -3.75 -2.66
CA ALA A 107 -7.61 -2.94 -3.45
C ALA A 107 -8.27 -2.47 -4.76
N VAL A 108 -9.00 -3.35 -5.47
CA VAL A 108 -9.79 -2.96 -6.66
C VAL A 108 -10.86 -1.92 -6.31
N ALA A 109 -11.62 -2.15 -5.23
CA ALA A 109 -12.66 -1.23 -4.79
C ALA A 109 -12.09 0.14 -4.38
N TYR A 110 -10.88 0.16 -3.81
CA TYR A 110 -10.16 1.40 -3.54
C TYR A 110 -9.86 2.17 -4.83
N CYS A 111 -9.32 1.51 -5.87
CA CYS A 111 -9.03 2.17 -7.15
C CYS A 111 -10.28 2.80 -7.75
N VAL A 112 -11.41 2.08 -7.72
CA VAL A 112 -12.71 2.64 -8.16
C VAL A 112 -13.15 3.78 -7.26
N ARG A 113 -13.02 3.66 -5.92
CA ARG A 113 -13.35 4.73 -4.96
C ARG A 113 -12.57 6.02 -5.20
N CYS A 114 -11.34 5.94 -5.69
CA CYS A 114 -10.54 7.10 -6.07
C CYS A 114 -11.11 7.87 -7.27
N LEU A 115 -11.94 7.25 -8.10
CA LEU A 115 -12.64 7.92 -9.21
C LEU A 115 -13.87 8.70 -8.74
N LEU A 116 -14.38 8.42 -7.53
CA LEU A 116 -15.58 9.03 -6.98
C LEU A 116 -15.26 10.37 -6.30
N PRO A 117 -16.27 11.27 -6.17
CA PRO A 117 -16.14 12.49 -5.39
C PRO A 117 -15.60 12.24 -3.96
N PRO A 118 -14.86 13.20 -3.37
CA PRO A 118 -14.29 13.05 -2.02
C PRO A 118 -15.33 12.72 -0.95
N ASP A 119 -16.53 13.29 -1.05
CA ASP A 119 -17.65 13.12 -0.11
C ASP A 119 -18.52 11.89 -0.38
N ALA A 120 -18.19 11.06 -1.38
CA ALA A 120 -18.93 9.85 -1.67
C ALA A 120 -18.93 8.88 -0.46
N PRO A 121 -20.09 8.28 -0.10
CA PRO A 121 -20.16 7.37 1.03
C PRO A 121 -19.30 6.11 0.81
N SER A 122 -18.44 5.79 1.78
CA SER A 122 -17.63 4.57 1.77
C SER A 122 -18.40 3.41 2.40
N ASN A 123 -19.13 2.65 1.59
CA ASN A 123 -19.89 1.47 2.02
C ASN A 123 -19.96 0.40 0.92
N SER A 124 -20.66 -0.72 1.19
CA SER A 124 -20.75 -1.87 0.28
C SER A 124 -21.40 -1.57 -1.09
N GLY A 125 -22.11 -0.45 -1.24
CA GLY A 125 -22.68 -0.02 -2.51
C GLY A 125 -21.63 0.24 -3.58
N VAL A 126 -20.43 0.69 -3.18
CA VAL A 126 -19.29 0.91 -4.09
C VAL A 126 -18.85 -0.39 -4.79
N PHE A 127 -19.06 -1.54 -4.15
CA PHE A 127 -18.64 -2.84 -4.67
C PHE A 127 -19.63 -3.44 -5.67
N ARG A 128 -20.89 -3.00 -5.66
CA ARG A 128 -21.96 -3.62 -6.46
C ARG A 128 -21.73 -3.61 -7.97
N PRO A 129 -21.17 -2.54 -8.60
CA PRO A 129 -20.86 -2.54 -10.02
C PRO A 129 -19.45 -3.07 -10.34
N ILE A 130 -18.78 -3.73 -9.39
CA ILE A 130 -17.41 -4.23 -9.53
C ILE A 130 -17.42 -5.75 -9.51
N GLU A 131 -17.09 -6.36 -10.64
CA GLU A 131 -16.76 -7.78 -10.72
C GLU A 131 -15.24 -7.97 -10.64
N VAL A 132 -14.80 -8.98 -9.87
CA VAL A 132 -13.37 -9.31 -9.75
C VAL A 132 -13.18 -10.79 -9.99
N VAL A 133 -12.44 -11.12 -11.06
CA VAL A 133 -12.09 -12.49 -11.46
C VAL A 133 -10.73 -12.83 -10.86
N LEU A 134 -10.73 -13.84 -10.00
CA LEU A 134 -9.56 -14.22 -9.19
C LEU A 134 -9.29 -15.72 -9.32
N PRO A 135 -8.29 -16.15 -10.12
CA PRO A 135 -7.92 -17.56 -10.22
C PRO A 135 -7.52 -18.12 -8.84
N GLU A 136 -8.15 -19.22 -8.41
CA GLU A 136 -7.82 -19.86 -7.13
C GLU A 136 -6.40 -20.44 -7.14
N GLY A 137 -5.64 -20.20 -6.07
CA GLY A 137 -4.24 -20.64 -5.97
C GLY A 137 -3.26 -19.72 -6.71
N SER A 138 -3.69 -18.51 -7.08
CA SER A 138 -2.80 -17.43 -7.51
C SER A 138 -2.31 -16.61 -6.31
N ILE A 139 -1.26 -15.82 -6.51
CA ILE A 139 -0.73 -14.89 -5.50
C ILE A 139 -1.76 -13.86 -5.02
N VAL A 140 -2.79 -13.57 -5.82
CA VAL A 140 -3.88 -12.63 -5.49
C VAL A 140 -5.15 -13.31 -4.95
N ASN A 141 -5.17 -14.65 -4.89
CA ASN A 141 -6.25 -15.45 -4.32
C ASN A 141 -5.70 -16.80 -3.84
N ALA A 142 -4.84 -16.71 -2.84
CA ALA A 142 -4.14 -17.87 -2.33
C ALA A 142 -5.05 -18.75 -1.46
N ARG A 143 -4.72 -20.03 -1.43
CA ARG A 143 -5.45 -21.02 -0.66
C ARG A 143 -5.20 -20.83 0.84
N PRO A 144 -6.12 -21.25 1.72
CA PRO A 144 -6.01 -21.05 3.17
C PRO A 144 -4.74 -21.58 3.84
N GLN A 145 -4.00 -22.50 3.20
CA GLN A 145 -2.77 -23.08 3.72
C GLN A 145 -1.54 -22.19 3.51
N ARG A 146 -1.65 -21.11 2.72
CA ARG A 146 -0.54 -20.21 2.42
C ARG A 146 -0.41 -19.10 3.45
N ALA A 147 0.83 -18.68 3.69
CA ALA A 147 1.12 -17.50 4.50
C ALA A 147 0.72 -16.24 3.73
N VAL A 148 0.03 -15.31 4.41
CA VAL A 148 -0.60 -14.13 3.78
C VAL A 148 -0.30 -12.80 4.49
N SER A 149 0.62 -12.78 5.46
CA SER A 149 0.88 -11.58 6.27
C SER A 149 1.40 -10.41 5.44
N ALA A 150 2.19 -10.66 4.40
CA ALA A 150 2.67 -9.62 3.50
C ALA A 150 1.70 -9.30 2.35
N GLY A 151 0.63 -10.10 2.15
CA GLY A 151 -0.34 -9.87 1.10
C GLY A 151 -1.13 -8.57 1.25
N ASN A 152 -1.47 -8.19 2.49
CA ASN A 152 -2.17 -6.94 2.75
C ASN A 152 -1.27 -5.70 2.62
N VAL A 153 0.05 -5.85 2.65
CA VAL A 153 0.98 -4.72 2.71
C VAL A 153 1.79 -4.53 1.44
N GLU A 154 2.19 -5.61 0.76
CA GLU A 154 2.96 -5.52 -0.49
C GLU A 154 2.11 -5.87 -1.71
N THR A 155 1.48 -7.05 -1.72
CA THR A 155 0.69 -7.48 -2.90
C THR A 155 -0.53 -6.62 -3.13
N SER A 156 -1.16 -6.10 -2.07
CA SER A 156 -2.25 -5.13 -2.20
C SER A 156 -1.79 -3.83 -2.88
N GLN A 157 -0.59 -3.33 -2.57
CA GLN A 157 -0.01 -2.16 -3.22
C GLN A 157 0.20 -2.45 -4.71
N ARG A 158 0.77 -3.61 -5.05
CA ARG A 158 0.98 -3.97 -6.45
C ARG A 158 -0.32 -4.17 -7.22
N VAL A 159 -1.34 -4.77 -6.59
CA VAL A 159 -2.69 -4.87 -7.17
C VAL A 159 -3.25 -3.48 -7.44
N THR A 160 -3.11 -2.54 -6.50
CA THR A 160 -3.51 -1.15 -6.71
C THR A 160 -2.75 -0.51 -7.87
N ASP A 161 -1.43 -0.65 -7.92
CA ASP A 161 -0.58 -0.10 -8.98
C ASP A 161 -1.03 -0.58 -10.37
N VAL A 162 -1.23 -1.90 -10.57
CA VAL A 162 -1.63 -2.42 -11.89
C VAL A 162 -3.05 -2.04 -12.29
N VAL A 163 -3.98 -1.97 -11.33
CA VAL A 163 -5.35 -1.56 -11.63
C VAL A 163 -5.40 -0.07 -12.00
N LEU A 164 -4.67 0.77 -11.27
CA LEU A 164 -4.53 2.19 -11.62
C LEU A 164 -3.83 2.36 -12.97
N ALA A 165 -2.76 1.61 -13.25
CA ALA A 165 -2.08 1.65 -14.55
C ALA A 165 -3.02 1.30 -15.71
N ALA A 166 -3.89 0.28 -15.56
CA ALA A 166 -4.91 -0.03 -16.56
C ALA A 166 -5.94 1.11 -16.70
N PHE A 167 -6.38 1.74 -15.60
CA PHE A 167 -7.22 2.94 -15.68
C PHE A 167 -6.50 4.13 -16.31
N ALA A 168 -5.18 4.24 -16.19
CA ALA A 168 -4.39 5.32 -16.79
C ALA A 168 -4.37 5.25 -18.32
N GLU A 169 -4.57 4.06 -18.91
CA GLU A 169 -4.79 3.94 -20.36
C GLU A 169 -6.13 4.57 -20.78
N ALA A 170 -7.17 4.41 -19.95
CA ALA A 170 -8.50 4.95 -20.20
C ALA A 170 -8.62 6.44 -19.85
N LEU A 171 -7.91 6.88 -18.81
CA LEU A 171 -7.99 8.21 -18.20
C LEU A 171 -6.58 8.81 -17.99
N PRO A 172 -5.79 9.01 -19.06
CA PRO A 172 -4.37 9.40 -18.94
C PRO A 172 -4.15 10.76 -18.26
N GLU A 173 -5.15 11.65 -18.29
CA GLU A 173 -5.11 12.97 -17.68
C GLU A 173 -5.77 13.01 -16.28
N ARG A 174 -6.04 11.85 -15.66
CA ARG A 174 -6.61 11.76 -14.30
C ARG A 174 -5.82 10.85 -13.37
N ILE A 175 -5.19 9.81 -13.89
CA ILE A 175 -4.51 8.82 -13.06
C ILE A 175 -3.03 9.20 -12.89
N PRO A 176 -2.52 9.27 -11.64
CA PRO A 176 -1.12 9.54 -11.39
C PRO A 176 -0.22 8.34 -11.74
N ALA A 177 1.08 8.58 -11.76
CA ALA A 177 2.12 7.55 -11.82
C ALA A 177 2.05 6.60 -10.62
N ALA A 178 2.79 5.49 -10.71
CA ALA A 178 2.92 4.60 -9.56
C ALA A 178 3.61 5.32 -8.39
N SER A 179 3.05 5.15 -7.19
CA SER A 179 3.72 5.57 -5.95
C SER A 179 4.80 4.56 -5.56
N ALA A 180 5.38 4.71 -4.37
CA ALA A 180 6.43 3.82 -3.86
C ALA A 180 6.13 2.31 -3.96
N GLY A 181 4.85 1.90 -4.03
CA GLY A 181 4.45 0.53 -4.35
C GLY A 181 4.80 -0.50 -3.26
N THR A 182 5.07 -0.03 -2.05
CA THR A 182 5.42 -0.84 -0.87
C THR A 182 5.01 -0.09 0.40
N MET A 183 4.65 -0.81 1.46
CA MET A 183 4.50 -0.22 2.79
C MET A 183 5.82 -0.21 3.59
N SER A 184 6.85 -0.91 3.08
CA SER A 184 8.18 -1.02 3.68
C SER A 184 8.10 -1.26 5.18
N ASN A 185 7.46 -2.37 5.55
CA ASN A 185 7.31 -2.79 6.93
C ASN A 185 8.67 -3.03 7.57
N PHE A 186 8.93 -2.28 8.63
CA PHE A 186 10.10 -2.44 9.49
C PHE A 186 9.63 -2.82 10.89
N THR A 187 9.87 -4.07 11.25
CA THR A 187 9.49 -4.63 12.54
C THR A 187 10.71 -5.13 13.28
N PHE A 188 10.70 -4.99 14.59
CA PHE A 188 11.76 -5.52 15.43
C PHE A 188 11.26 -5.84 16.83
N GLY A 189 11.92 -6.78 17.48
CA GLY A 189 11.60 -7.18 18.83
C GLY A 189 12.78 -7.81 19.53
N GLY A 190 12.68 -7.93 20.84
CA GLY A 190 13.76 -8.46 21.64
C GLY A 190 13.40 -8.49 23.11
N THR A 191 14.43 -8.57 23.95
CA THR A 191 14.27 -8.56 25.41
C THR A 191 15.04 -7.37 25.97
N ARG A 192 14.37 -6.54 26.79
CA ARG A 192 14.99 -5.42 27.50
C ARG A 192 16.02 -5.95 28.51
N PRO A 193 16.98 -5.12 28.98
CA PRO A 193 17.95 -5.54 30.01
C PRO A 193 17.31 -6.07 31.30
N GLY A 194 16.08 -5.64 31.62
CA GLY A 194 15.29 -6.13 32.76
C GLY A 194 14.54 -7.45 32.54
N GLY A 195 14.68 -8.09 31.36
CA GLY A 195 14.04 -9.36 31.03
C GLY A 195 12.65 -9.26 30.39
N GLU A 196 12.09 -8.06 30.26
CA GLU A 196 10.79 -7.86 29.64
C GLU A 196 10.88 -7.91 28.10
N PRO A 197 10.00 -8.64 27.40
CA PRO A 197 9.97 -8.63 25.95
C PRO A 197 9.43 -7.30 25.40
N PHE A 198 9.86 -6.95 24.19
CA PHE A 198 9.28 -5.83 23.43
C PHE A 198 9.13 -6.21 21.96
N ALA A 199 8.17 -5.58 21.30
CA ALA A 199 7.96 -5.68 19.87
C ALA A 199 7.48 -4.32 19.34
N TYR A 200 8.01 -3.93 18.19
CA TYR A 200 7.68 -2.71 17.48
C TYR A 200 7.36 -3.03 16.02
N TYR A 201 6.40 -2.28 15.47
CA TYR A 201 5.97 -2.37 14.09
C TYR A 201 5.82 -0.96 13.54
N GLU A 202 6.44 -0.70 12.39
CA GLU A 202 6.29 0.54 11.64
C GLU A 202 6.19 0.25 10.14
N THR A 203 5.43 1.09 9.45
CA THR A 203 5.37 1.22 8.00
C THR A 203 6.16 2.48 7.63
N VAL A 204 7.16 2.35 6.75
CA VAL A 204 8.02 3.48 6.39
C VAL A 204 7.47 4.14 5.13
N PRO A 205 7.22 5.47 5.13
CA PRO A 205 6.62 6.16 3.99
C PRO A 205 7.58 6.24 2.80
N GLY A 206 7.05 6.53 1.61
CA GLY A 206 7.82 6.65 0.36
C GLY A 206 7.38 7.84 -0.47
N GLY A 207 7.80 7.85 -1.75
CA GLY A 207 7.34 8.87 -2.69
C GLY A 207 5.96 8.56 -3.28
N ALA A 208 5.10 9.57 -3.37
CA ALA A 208 3.87 9.47 -4.16
C ALA A 208 4.16 9.67 -5.65
N GLY A 209 3.42 8.98 -6.51
CA GLY A 209 3.51 9.17 -7.95
C GLY A 209 3.03 10.57 -8.35
N ALA A 210 3.71 11.19 -9.31
CA ALA A 210 3.27 12.47 -9.87
C ALA A 210 1.98 12.30 -10.67
N GLY A 211 1.19 13.37 -10.77
CA GLY A 211 -0.07 13.38 -11.49
C GLY A 211 -0.17 14.47 -12.55
N PRO A 212 -1.26 14.50 -13.32
CA PRO A 212 -1.55 15.56 -14.28
C PRO A 212 -1.65 16.96 -13.64
N ASP A 213 -1.97 17.02 -12.34
CA ASP A 213 -2.15 18.27 -11.59
C ASP A 213 -0.89 18.76 -10.87
N GLY A 214 0.17 17.96 -10.81
CA GLY A 214 1.43 18.38 -10.19
C GLY A 214 2.33 17.24 -9.72
N ASP A 215 3.43 17.64 -9.07
CA ASP A 215 4.44 16.75 -8.49
C ASP A 215 3.85 15.84 -7.41
N GLY A 216 4.49 14.69 -7.22
CA GLY A 216 4.16 13.77 -6.15
C GLY A 216 4.67 14.25 -4.78
N GLU A 217 3.89 14.03 -3.73
CA GLU A 217 4.31 14.30 -2.36
C GLU A 217 5.45 13.36 -1.91
N SER A 218 6.45 13.91 -1.21
CA SER A 218 7.62 13.15 -0.73
C SER A 218 7.41 12.67 0.70
N GLY A 219 7.86 11.45 0.99
CA GLY A 219 7.85 10.88 2.34
C GLY A 219 6.45 10.70 2.95
N VAL A 220 5.48 10.29 2.14
CA VAL A 220 4.08 10.05 2.57
C VAL A 220 3.67 8.59 2.45
N GLN A 221 2.62 8.22 3.18
CA GLN A 221 1.96 6.93 3.03
C GLN A 221 1.00 7.00 1.84
N THR A 222 1.06 6.03 0.93
CA THR A 222 0.24 6.01 -0.29
C THR A 222 -0.61 4.75 -0.38
N HIS A 223 -1.82 4.90 -0.91
CA HIS A 223 -2.73 3.80 -1.23
C HIS A 223 -3.11 2.91 -0.03
N MET A 224 -2.60 1.68 0.06
CA MET A 224 -3.02 0.67 1.04
C MET A 224 -2.50 0.92 2.46
N THR A 225 -2.05 2.14 2.74
CA THR A 225 -1.50 2.57 4.02
C THR A 225 -1.91 4.01 4.34
N ASN A 226 -2.17 4.29 5.61
CA ASN A 226 -2.62 5.59 6.11
C ASN A 226 -2.13 5.90 7.54
N THR A 227 -1.02 5.29 7.94
CA THR A 227 -0.46 5.43 9.29
C THR A 227 0.28 6.75 9.46
N ALA A 228 0.08 7.44 10.58
CA ALA A 228 0.92 8.56 10.96
C ALA A 228 2.36 8.09 11.28
N ASN A 229 3.33 8.97 11.09
CA ASN A 229 4.70 8.69 11.50
C ASN A 229 4.82 8.62 13.03
N THR A 230 5.60 7.67 13.55
CA THR A 230 5.91 7.61 14.98
C THR A 230 7.00 8.63 15.32
N PRO A 231 6.76 9.57 16.26
CA PRO A 231 7.79 10.53 16.67
C PRO A 231 9.06 9.85 17.19
N ALA A 232 10.22 10.40 16.85
CA ALA A 232 11.52 9.87 17.28
C ALA A 232 11.62 9.78 18.82
N GLU A 233 11.15 10.80 19.53
CA GLU A 233 11.15 10.83 20.99
C GLU A 233 10.27 9.71 21.58
N SER A 234 9.13 9.41 20.96
CA SER A 234 8.22 8.36 21.42
C SER A 234 8.83 6.97 21.27
N ILE A 235 9.46 6.68 20.12
CA ILE A 235 10.10 5.38 19.87
C ILE A 235 11.31 5.19 20.79
N GLU A 236 12.15 6.22 20.97
CA GLU A 236 13.32 6.16 21.85
C GLU A 236 12.96 6.06 23.34
N ASN A 237 11.81 6.61 23.72
CA ASN A 237 11.31 6.48 25.09
C ASN A 237 10.77 5.07 25.38
N ALA A 238 10.06 4.47 24.43
CA ALA A 238 9.35 3.20 24.63
C ALA A 238 10.22 1.96 24.35
N PHE A 239 11.23 2.09 23.48
CA PHE A 239 12.02 0.97 22.97
C PHE A 239 13.53 1.21 23.11
N PRO A 240 14.33 0.16 23.31
CA PRO A 240 15.79 0.27 23.45
C PRO A 240 16.47 0.47 22.08
N VAL A 241 16.12 1.55 21.39
CA VAL A 241 16.63 1.93 20.08
C VAL A 241 16.90 3.43 20.03
N ARG A 242 17.64 3.88 19.02
CA ARG A 242 17.86 5.30 18.73
C ARG A 242 17.60 5.59 17.26
N VAL A 243 16.85 6.66 16.98
CA VAL A 243 16.66 7.15 15.63
C VAL A 243 17.89 7.98 15.25
N ARG A 244 18.65 7.50 14.26
CA ARG A 244 19.84 8.20 13.77
C ARG A 244 19.54 9.13 12.62
N ARG A 245 18.67 8.69 11.70
CA ARG A 245 18.23 9.46 10.54
C ARG A 245 16.75 9.25 10.28
N PHE A 246 16.07 10.33 9.96
CA PHE A 246 14.75 10.29 9.33
C PHE A 246 14.60 11.54 8.46
N GLU A 247 14.85 11.39 7.17
CA GLU A 247 14.93 12.49 6.20
C GLU A 247 14.45 12.03 4.83
N LEU A 248 14.18 12.99 3.94
CA LEU A 248 13.85 12.67 2.56
C LEU A 248 15.09 12.08 1.84
N ARG A 249 14.84 11.16 0.90
CA ARG A 249 15.85 10.58 0.02
C ARG A 249 15.91 11.41 -1.26
N ASP A 250 16.60 12.54 -1.19
CA ASP A 250 16.66 13.53 -2.27
C ASP A 250 17.02 12.89 -3.62
N GLY A 251 16.22 13.18 -4.65
CA GLY A 251 16.47 12.72 -6.02
C GLY A 251 16.06 11.27 -6.30
N SER A 252 15.24 10.66 -5.44
CA SER A 252 14.72 9.31 -5.64
C SER A 252 13.42 9.25 -6.45
N GLY A 253 12.66 10.34 -6.53
CA GLY A 253 11.47 10.45 -7.36
C GLY A 253 11.80 10.52 -8.86
N GLY A 254 10.99 9.85 -9.68
CA GLY A 254 11.17 9.81 -11.13
C GLY A 254 10.94 11.16 -11.81
N ASN A 255 11.72 11.46 -12.84
CA ASN A 255 11.60 12.71 -13.60
C ASN A 255 10.41 12.68 -14.56
N GLY A 256 10.00 13.84 -15.01
CA GLY A 256 8.89 14.05 -15.92
C GLY A 256 8.45 15.49 -15.87
N ARG A 257 7.44 15.85 -16.67
CA ARG A 257 6.83 17.18 -16.58
C ARG A 257 6.44 17.54 -15.14
N HIS A 258 5.91 16.56 -14.42
CA HIS A 258 5.78 16.60 -12.98
C HIS A 258 6.60 15.46 -12.37
N ARG A 259 7.38 15.80 -11.34
CA ARG A 259 8.33 14.90 -10.71
C ARG A 259 7.65 14.08 -9.63
N GLY A 260 7.96 12.79 -9.56
CA GLY A 260 7.48 11.95 -8.47
C GLY A 260 8.09 12.36 -7.13
N GLY A 261 7.40 12.04 -6.05
CA GLY A 261 7.89 12.33 -4.70
C GLY A 261 9.14 11.54 -4.35
N ASP A 262 9.99 12.11 -3.50
CA ASP A 262 11.13 11.40 -2.95
C ASP A 262 10.69 10.44 -1.84
N GLY A 263 11.39 9.30 -1.74
CA GLY A 263 11.31 8.39 -0.61
C GLY A 263 11.94 8.98 0.65
N VAL A 264 12.22 8.13 1.64
CA VAL A 264 12.87 8.53 2.89
C VAL A 264 14.03 7.61 3.24
N VAL A 265 14.95 8.14 4.03
CA VAL A 265 15.98 7.36 4.72
C VAL A 265 15.59 7.26 6.19
N ARG A 266 15.40 6.04 6.67
CA ARG A 266 15.06 5.71 8.07
C ARG A 266 16.14 4.83 8.67
N GLU A 267 16.93 5.37 9.61
CA GLU A 267 18.04 4.65 10.24
C GLU A 267 17.78 4.48 11.75
N ILE A 268 17.76 3.22 12.21
CA ILE A 268 17.57 2.85 13.62
C ILE A 268 18.81 2.13 14.13
N GLU A 269 19.38 2.63 15.21
CA GLU A 269 20.41 1.96 16.00
C GLU A 269 19.75 1.14 17.11
N PHE A 270 20.20 -0.10 17.29
CA PHE A 270 19.71 -0.98 18.34
C PHE A 270 20.60 -0.87 19.58
N LEU A 271 20.02 -0.62 20.76
CA LEU A 271 20.77 -0.49 22.02
C LEU A 271 20.88 -1.82 22.78
N VAL A 272 20.21 -2.85 22.28
CA VAL A 272 20.25 -4.24 22.75
C VAL A 272 20.17 -5.16 21.54
N ASP A 273 20.55 -6.42 21.72
CA ASP A 273 20.33 -7.43 20.68
C ASP A 273 18.82 -7.56 20.37
N ALA A 274 18.50 -7.62 19.08
CA ALA A 274 17.13 -7.69 18.60
C ALA A 274 17.00 -8.60 17.38
N ASP A 275 15.79 -9.11 17.17
CA ASP A 275 15.40 -9.75 15.94
C ASP A 275 14.65 -8.71 15.09
N VAL A 276 15.05 -8.57 13.84
CA VAL A 276 14.51 -7.62 12.87
C VAL A 276 13.86 -8.40 11.74
N SER A 277 12.68 -7.95 11.30
CA SER A 277 12.03 -8.42 10.08
C SER A 277 11.69 -7.24 9.19
N LEU A 278 12.25 -7.27 7.98
CA LEU A 278 11.99 -6.36 6.89
C LEU A 278 11.05 -7.03 5.90
N ILE A 279 9.98 -6.34 5.55
CA ILE A 279 9.08 -6.74 4.47
C ILE A 279 8.87 -5.49 3.61
N GLY A 280 9.53 -5.46 2.46
CA GLY A 280 9.32 -4.45 1.43
C GLY A 280 9.49 -5.05 0.05
N ASP A 281 8.93 -4.37 -0.94
CA ASP A 281 9.09 -4.65 -2.37
C ASP A 281 9.82 -3.46 -3.02
N ARG A 282 9.96 -3.46 -4.35
CA ARG A 282 10.65 -2.41 -5.13
C ARG A 282 12.10 -2.21 -4.65
N ARG A 283 12.84 -3.30 -4.48
CA ARG A 283 14.28 -3.28 -4.15
C ARG A 283 15.17 -3.71 -5.31
N ALA A 284 14.57 -4.27 -6.35
CA ALA A 284 15.19 -4.58 -7.64
C ALA A 284 14.59 -3.74 -8.78
N VAL A 285 13.29 -3.41 -8.72
CA VAL A 285 12.60 -2.63 -9.76
C VAL A 285 11.94 -1.41 -9.13
N GLY A 286 12.28 -0.21 -9.62
CA GLY A 286 11.69 1.05 -9.16
C GLY A 286 10.24 1.23 -9.64
N PRO A 287 9.43 2.05 -8.95
CA PRO A 287 8.09 2.42 -9.41
C PRO A 287 8.10 3.08 -10.80
N PRO A 288 7.27 2.62 -11.76
CA PRO A 288 7.25 3.17 -13.10
C PRO A 288 6.64 4.57 -13.15
N GLY A 289 7.19 5.42 -14.02
CA GLY A 289 6.54 6.64 -14.46
C GLY A 289 5.41 6.34 -15.45
N THR A 290 4.67 7.37 -15.83
CA THR A 290 3.52 7.25 -16.74
C THR A 290 3.40 8.47 -17.66
N GLN A 291 2.66 8.32 -18.77
CA GLN A 291 2.50 9.37 -19.79
C GLN A 291 3.84 9.95 -20.31
N GLY A 292 4.90 9.13 -20.30
CA GLY A 292 6.25 9.53 -20.73
C GLY A 292 7.17 10.03 -19.60
N GLY A 293 6.72 10.00 -18.34
CA GLY A 293 7.58 10.19 -17.18
C GLY A 293 8.48 8.99 -16.91
N GLU A 294 9.59 9.23 -16.24
CA GLU A 294 10.60 8.24 -15.88
C GLU A 294 10.25 7.47 -14.60
N ALA A 295 10.82 6.28 -14.48
CA ALA A 295 10.72 5.48 -13.25
C ALA A 295 11.48 6.15 -12.09
N ALA A 296 11.01 5.90 -10.88
CA ALA A 296 11.68 6.32 -9.66
C ALA A 296 12.83 5.36 -9.31
N GLU A 297 13.73 5.82 -8.45
CA GLU A 297 14.73 4.97 -7.84
C GLU A 297 14.08 3.89 -6.96
N HIS A 298 14.60 2.66 -7.03
CA HIS A 298 14.20 1.59 -6.13
C HIS A 298 14.65 1.88 -4.69
N GLY A 299 14.04 1.21 -3.72
CA GLY A 299 14.49 1.27 -2.33
C GLY A 299 15.71 0.41 -2.09
N GLU A 300 16.31 0.55 -0.90
CA GLU A 300 17.46 -0.24 -0.45
C GLU A 300 17.38 -0.48 1.06
N ASN A 301 17.89 -1.63 1.51
CA ASN A 301 17.99 -1.94 2.92
C ASN A 301 19.47 -2.23 3.24
N THR A 302 19.99 -1.67 4.33
CA THR A 302 21.39 -1.85 4.74
C THR A 302 21.50 -2.15 6.22
N LEU A 303 22.29 -3.16 6.57
CA LEU A 303 22.79 -3.36 7.93
C LEU A 303 24.14 -2.64 8.06
N ILE A 304 24.27 -1.81 9.10
CA ILE A 304 25.51 -1.14 9.44
C ILE A 304 26.02 -1.74 10.74
N ARG A 305 27.14 -2.48 10.65
CA ARG A 305 27.81 -3.12 11.78
C ARG A 305 28.37 -2.09 12.74
N ALA A 306 28.65 -2.52 13.98
CA ALA A 306 29.23 -1.65 15.02
C ALA A 306 30.62 -1.07 14.62
N ASN A 307 31.36 -1.74 13.73
CA ASN A 307 32.63 -1.26 13.16
C ASN A 307 32.44 -0.27 11.98
N GLY A 308 31.21 0.00 11.56
CA GLY A 308 30.86 0.85 10.42
C GLY A 308 30.76 0.14 9.07
N GLU A 309 31.03 -1.17 9.01
CA GLU A 309 30.85 -1.97 7.80
C GLU A 309 29.38 -2.00 7.36
N ARG A 310 29.14 -1.90 6.04
CA ARG A 310 27.80 -1.83 5.44
C ARG A 310 27.55 -3.11 4.66
N GLU A 311 26.45 -3.77 4.98
CA GLU A 311 26.00 -5.01 4.33
C GLU A 311 24.61 -4.78 3.71
N ALA A 312 24.48 -5.05 2.42
CA ALA A 312 23.18 -4.98 1.75
C ALA A 312 22.25 -6.07 2.28
N LEU A 313 20.99 -5.70 2.54
CA LEU A 313 19.92 -6.60 2.94
C LEU A 313 18.90 -6.73 1.80
N ALA A 314 18.24 -7.89 1.71
CA ALA A 314 17.15 -8.08 0.77
C ALA A 314 15.91 -7.25 1.18
N GLY A 315 14.97 -7.06 0.24
CA GLY A 315 13.68 -6.42 0.53
C GLY A 315 12.86 -7.16 1.57
N GLN A 316 12.97 -8.49 1.56
CA GLN A 316 12.29 -9.37 2.49
C GLN A 316 13.32 -10.22 3.22
N GLN A 317 13.57 -9.91 4.50
CA GLN A 317 14.60 -10.58 5.26
C GLN A 317 14.32 -10.53 6.76
N GLN A 318 14.59 -11.65 7.42
CA GLN A 318 14.75 -11.71 8.87
C GLN A 318 16.24 -11.78 9.20
N LEU A 319 16.64 -11.02 10.22
CA LEU A 319 18.01 -11.00 10.69
C LEU A 319 18.05 -10.72 12.19
N ARG A 320 19.15 -11.16 12.82
CA ARG A 320 19.48 -10.76 14.18
C ARG A 320 20.50 -9.63 14.12
N VAL A 321 20.26 -8.60 14.92
CA VAL A 321 21.15 -7.44 15.06
C VAL A 321 21.68 -7.39 16.49
N GLY A 322 22.96 -7.05 16.61
CA GLY A 322 23.63 -6.84 17.89
C GLY A 322 23.47 -5.41 18.41
N ALA A 323 23.64 -5.22 19.71
CA ALA A 323 23.71 -3.89 20.30
C ALA A 323 24.81 -3.03 19.63
N GLY A 324 24.46 -1.79 19.26
CA GLY A 324 25.31 -0.84 18.54
C GLY A 324 25.27 -0.99 17.01
N GLU A 325 24.64 -2.03 16.47
CA GLU A 325 24.38 -2.15 15.03
C GLU A 325 23.15 -1.31 14.63
N ARG A 326 23.06 -0.99 13.33
CA ARG A 326 22.02 -0.13 12.79
C ARG A 326 21.39 -0.73 11.54
N VAL A 327 20.09 -0.55 11.38
CA VAL A 327 19.38 -0.89 10.15
C VAL A 327 18.91 0.41 9.50
N GLU A 328 19.32 0.60 8.24
CA GLU A 328 18.91 1.70 7.38
C GLU A 328 17.93 1.17 6.33
N VAL A 329 16.74 1.77 6.27
CA VAL A 329 15.73 1.52 5.24
C VAL A 329 15.63 2.79 4.39
N GLN A 330 15.94 2.64 3.11
CA GLN A 330 15.73 3.65 2.08
C GLN A 330 14.50 3.24 1.27
N THR A 331 13.43 4.02 1.33
CA THR A 331 12.21 3.70 0.57
C THR A 331 12.31 4.20 -0.87
N PRO A 332 11.53 3.60 -1.80
CA PRO A 332 11.47 4.05 -3.19
C PRO A 332 10.85 5.45 -3.29
N GLY A 333 11.19 6.16 -4.38
CA GLY A 333 10.45 7.35 -4.79
C GLY A 333 9.12 6.98 -5.48
N GLY A 334 8.38 7.98 -5.95
CA GLY A 334 7.24 7.81 -6.85
C GLY A 334 7.63 8.05 -8.30
N GLY A 335 6.93 7.43 -9.25
CA GLY A 335 7.17 7.63 -10.68
C GLY A 335 6.85 9.06 -11.14
N GLY A 336 7.53 9.52 -12.20
CA GLY A 336 7.25 10.80 -12.83
C GLY A 336 6.05 10.74 -13.76
N TRP A 337 5.46 11.90 -14.06
CA TRP A 337 4.30 12.03 -14.94
C TRP A 337 4.60 12.98 -16.11
N GLY A 338 4.28 12.54 -17.32
CA GLY A 338 4.44 13.34 -18.53
C GLY A 338 5.88 13.41 -19.03
N LYS A 339 6.07 13.47 -20.35
CA LYS A 339 7.40 13.72 -20.93
C LYS A 339 7.89 15.11 -20.56
N ASP A 340 9.14 15.19 -20.11
CA ASP A 340 9.79 16.47 -19.82
C ASP A 340 9.95 17.31 -21.10
N ALA A 341 9.72 18.63 -21.00
CA ALA A 341 9.70 19.51 -22.16
C ALA A 341 11.11 19.84 -22.72
N HIS A 342 12.16 19.31 -22.10
CA HIS A 342 13.56 19.62 -22.41
C HIS A 342 14.32 18.55 -23.23
N ASP A 343 13.61 17.53 -23.73
CA ASP A 343 14.15 16.49 -24.65
C ASP A 343 13.63 16.59 -26.10
#